data_AF-A0ABC9G3Q4-F1
#
_entry.id   AF-A0ABC9G3Q4-F1
#
_cell.length_a   1.000
_cell.length_b   1.000
_cell.length_c   1.000
_cell.angle_alpha   90.00
_cell.angle_beta   90.00
_cell.angle_gamma   90.00
#
_symmetry.space_group_name_H-M   'P 1'
#
loop_
_entity.id
_entity.type
_entity.pdbx_description
1 polymer ?
#
loop_
_entity_poly.entity_id
_entity_poly.type
_entity_poly.pdbx_seq_one_letter_code
_entity_poly.pdbx_strand_id
1 'polypeptide(L)'
;MQRAALLRPLVGSPLLPAGPLAARRRCRFHGGIRVRSATEEGGSSPGDGGGGGEVDSAAASWLSSAVGEKVDELLRREENRALLEGVEDAERRVERARAALADIERQEAAARLAREEVRRLEKRRDEIEESQRELRQAREMIDEAERSLSSSLEEGSFGDVSGGDIDENSERLESVKAAAVSSIVGVLASLPVSFYEVQDLPQLFLRSSVVFISCALFGVTFRYAVRRDLDNIQLKTGAPAAFAFVRGLAMLESGQTLELSTDTLISVALDGAVSVVENIFIFLPAAVALDFCFKTRFLSPFPRRKQ
;
A
#
# COMPACT_ATOMS: atom_id res chain seq x y z
N MET A 1 31.58 -20.45 11.55
CA MET A 1 31.64 -18.97 11.66
C MET A 1 30.39 -18.42 10.97
N GLN A 2 29.28 -18.30 11.71
CA GLN A 2 28.66 -17.03 12.20
C GLN A 2 28.28 -16.10 11.03
N ARG A 3 27.00 -15.81 10.72
CA ARG A 3 25.88 -15.23 11.52
C ARG A 3 24.53 -15.77 10.95
N ALA A 4 23.55 -16.35 11.65
CA ALA A 4 22.70 -15.93 12.79
C ALA A 4 21.96 -14.59 12.52
N ALA A 5 20.69 -14.58 12.08
CA ALA A 5 19.44 -14.79 12.85
C ALA A 5 18.73 -13.44 13.04
N LEU A 6 17.45 -13.33 12.66
CA LEU A 6 16.40 -12.51 13.31
C LEU A 6 15.07 -12.67 12.56
N LEU A 7 14.35 -13.74 12.91
CA LEU A 7 12.89 -13.81 12.87
C LEU A 7 12.45 -13.89 14.32
N ARG A 8 11.55 -13.02 14.79
CA ARG A 8 10.60 -13.38 15.85
C ARG A 8 9.36 -12.46 15.86
N PRO A 9 8.20 -13.00 16.24
CA PRO A 9 6.90 -12.31 16.29
C PRO A 9 6.64 -11.73 17.69
N LEU A 10 5.73 -10.75 17.78
CA LEU A 10 5.25 -10.20 19.05
C LEU A 10 3.75 -10.46 19.21
N VAL A 11 3.46 -11.25 20.25
CA VAL A 11 2.19 -11.46 20.92
C VAL A 11 2.05 -10.42 22.03
N GLY A 12 0.82 -9.95 22.31
CA GLY A 12 0.40 -9.54 23.66
C GLY A 12 -0.09 -8.10 23.83
N SER A 13 -1.39 -7.98 24.16
CA SER A 13 -2.20 -6.78 24.46
C SER A 13 -1.79 -6.00 25.73
N PRO A 14 -2.43 -4.84 26.05
CA PRO A 14 -3.51 -4.90 27.06
C PRO A 14 -4.73 -3.96 26.86
N LEU A 15 -5.90 -4.54 27.13
CA LEU A 15 -7.09 -4.11 27.90
C LEU A 15 -7.49 -2.62 28.14
N LEU A 16 -8.80 -2.37 27.85
CA LEU A 16 -9.86 -1.59 28.57
C LEU A 16 -9.90 -0.04 28.50
N PRO A 17 -11.05 0.65 28.77
CA PRO A 17 -12.49 0.24 28.80
C PRO A 17 -13.53 1.26 28.19
N ALA A 18 -14.80 0.83 28.23
CA ALA A 18 -16.03 1.61 28.51
C ALA A 18 -16.88 2.27 27.38
N GLY A 19 -18.16 1.89 27.36
CA GLY A 19 -19.28 2.71 26.88
C GLY A 19 -20.44 1.93 26.23
N PRO A 20 -21.55 1.64 26.96
CA PRO A 20 -22.77 1.11 26.35
C PRO A 20 -23.80 2.23 26.13
N LEU A 21 -24.33 2.35 24.90
CA LEU A 21 -25.55 3.12 24.64
C LEU A 21 -26.58 2.28 23.88
N ALA A 22 -27.55 1.82 24.65
CA ALA A 22 -28.98 1.77 24.36
C ALA A 22 -29.44 1.63 22.89
N ALA A 23 -29.95 0.44 22.55
CA ALA A 23 -30.98 0.30 21.52
C ALA A 23 -32.13 -0.56 22.06
N ARG A 24 -33.11 0.15 22.59
CA ARG A 24 -34.38 -0.34 23.12
C ARG A 24 -35.28 -0.75 21.94
N ARG A 25 -35.63 -2.03 21.80
CA ARG A 25 -36.83 -2.43 21.06
C ARG A 25 -37.68 -3.39 21.87
N ARG A 26 -38.85 -2.88 22.28
CA ARG A 26 -40.00 -3.62 22.76
C ARG A 26 -40.64 -4.35 21.58
N CYS A 27 -40.96 -5.63 21.75
CA CYS A 27 -42.19 -6.23 21.26
C CYS A 27 -42.82 -7.04 22.40
N ARG A 28 -44.14 -7.03 22.41
CA ARG A 28 -45.07 -7.26 23.53
C ARG A 28 -45.89 -8.53 23.25
N PHE A 29 -46.42 -9.13 24.33
CA PHE A 29 -47.52 -10.11 24.46
C PHE A 29 -47.13 -11.59 24.60
N HIS A 30 -47.78 -12.44 25.41
CA HIS A 30 -48.99 -12.35 26.25
C HIS A 30 -48.96 -13.48 27.31
N GLY A 31 -49.65 -13.30 28.46
CA GLY A 31 -50.01 -14.36 29.45
C GLY A 31 -49.32 -14.12 30.79
N GLY A 32 -49.97 -13.54 31.81
CA GLY A 32 -50.94 -14.21 32.70
C GLY A 32 -50.13 -15.03 33.73
N ILE A 33 -50.04 -14.72 35.01
CA ILE A 33 -51.12 -14.50 35.99
C ILE A 33 -50.58 -13.63 37.13
N ARG A 34 -51.47 -12.80 37.67
CA ARG A 34 -51.32 -11.90 38.81
C ARG A 34 -51.59 -12.67 40.10
N VAL A 35 -50.69 -12.63 41.07
CA VAL A 35 -51.04 -12.73 42.50
C VAL A 35 -50.45 -11.51 43.20
N ARG A 36 -51.28 -10.88 44.03
CA ARG A 36 -51.12 -9.55 44.59
C ARG A 36 -51.22 -9.67 46.11
N SER A 37 -50.29 -9.09 46.83
CA SER A 37 -50.43 -8.51 48.19
C SER A 37 -49.15 -7.70 48.41
N ALA A 38 -49.22 -6.37 48.51
CA ALA A 38 -49.32 -5.60 49.77
C ALA A 38 -48.17 -6.00 50.71
N THR A 39 -47.26 -5.10 51.10
CA THR A 39 -47.48 -4.11 52.16
C THR A 39 -46.30 -3.11 52.22
N GLU A 40 -46.62 -1.82 52.41
CA GLU A 40 -45.93 -0.69 53.11
C GLU A 40 -44.40 -0.52 52.94
N GLU A 41 -43.90 0.60 52.39
CA GLU A 41 -43.62 1.91 53.04
C GLU A 41 -42.95 1.84 54.44
N GLY A 42 -41.79 2.51 54.54
CA GLY A 42 -40.96 2.66 55.74
C GLY A 42 -39.53 2.20 55.43
N GLY A 43 -38.55 3.04 55.12
CA GLY A 43 -38.18 4.25 55.84
C GLY A 43 -37.39 3.85 57.09
N SER A 44 -36.06 3.70 56.98
CA SER A 44 -35.03 4.07 57.98
C SER A 44 -33.72 3.34 57.73
N SER A 45 -32.69 4.11 57.41
CA SER A 45 -31.31 3.77 57.77
C SER A 45 -31.18 3.70 59.29
N PRO A 46 -30.33 2.80 59.79
CA PRO A 46 -29.37 3.18 60.83
C PRO A 46 -27.96 2.82 60.33
N GLY A 47 -26.98 3.70 60.42
CA GLY A 47 -26.58 4.28 61.68
C GLY A 47 -25.36 3.48 62.14
N ASP A 48 -24.20 3.91 61.64
CA ASP A 48 -22.90 3.54 62.16
C ASP A 48 -22.87 3.86 63.66
N GLY A 49 -22.56 2.85 64.46
CA GLY A 49 -22.72 2.83 65.91
C GLY A 49 -21.88 1.70 66.50
N GLY A 50 -20.59 1.69 66.17
CA GLY A 50 -19.60 0.84 66.82
C GLY A 50 -19.37 1.29 68.26
N GLY A 51 -19.84 0.48 69.22
CA GLY A 51 -19.64 0.74 70.64
C GLY A 51 -20.50 -0.16 71.53
N GLY A 52 -20.35 -1.47 71.41
CA GLY A 52 -21.09 -2.47 72.19
C GLY A 52 -20.70 -3.90 71.82
N GLY A 53 -19.38 -4.17 71.77
CA GLY A 53 -18.81 -5.45 71.39
C GLY A 53 -19.04 -6.54 72.44
N GLU A 54 -19.02 -7.78 71.96
CA GLU A 54 -19.04 -9.05 72.70
C GLU A 54 -20.40 -9.59 73.18
N VAL A 55 -21.20 -8.87 73.98
CA VAL A 55 -22.36 -9.52 74.65
C VAL A 55 -23.55 -9.80 73.73
N ASP A 56 -23.91 -8.88 72.82
CA ASP A 56 -24.98 -9.12 71.83
C ASP A 56 -24.56 -10.09 70.73
N SER A 57 -23.28 -10.12 70.36
CA SER A 57 -22.74 -11.11 69.42
C SER A 57 -22.76 -12.52 70.02
N ALA A 58 -22.51 -12.63 71.33
CA ALA A 58 -22.57 -13.88 72.05
C ALA A 58 -24.01 -14.37 72.15
N ALA A 59 -24.96 -13.51 72.54
CA ALA A 59 -26.38 -13.87 72.56
C ALA A 59 -26.92 -14.25 71.17
N ALA A 60 -26.55 -13.51 70.12
CA ALA A 60 -26.91 -13.83 68.74
C ALA A 60 -26.29 -15.14 68.26
N SER A 61 -25.03 -15.42 68.63
CA SER A 61 -24.36 -16.69 68.29
C SER A 61 -24.98 -17.89 69.02
N TRP A 62 -25.37 -17.73 70.29
CA TRP A 62 -26.05 -18.75 71.08
C TRP A 62 -27.47 -19.01 70.55
N LEU A 63 -28.21 -17.95 70.19
CA LEU A 63 -29.51 -18.10 69.55
C LEU A 63 -29.40 -18.71 68.15
N SER A 64 -28.41 -18.30 67.35
CA SER A 64 -28.13 -18.93 66.05
C SER A 64 -27.73 -20.40 66.20
N SER A 65 -27.00 -20.75 67.26
CA SER A 65 -26.61 -22.12 67.56
C SER A 65 -27.80 -22.96 68.01
N ALA A 66 -28.64 -22.43 68.91
CA ALA A 66 -29.84 -23.12 69.41
C ALA A 66 -30.93 -23.25 68.33
N VAL A 67 -31.09 -22.22 67.49
CA VAL A 67 -31.97 -22.27 66.32
C VAL A 67 -31.40 -23.21 65.26
N GLY A 68 -30.08 -23.18 65.02
CA GLY A 68 -29.40 -24.11 64.12
C GLY A 68 -29.58 -25.56 64.54
N GLU A 69 -29.38 -25.86 65.82
CA GLU A 69 -29.57 -27.20 66.40
C GLU A 69 -31.02 -27.69 66.25
N LYS A 70 -32.00 -26.81 66.50
CA LYS A 70 -33.42 -27.15 66.39
C LYS A 70 -33.88 -27.28 64.93
N VAL A 71 -33.27 -26.53 64.01
CA VAL A 71 -33.47 -26.69 62.56
C VAL A 71 -32.86 -28.01 62.08
N ASP A 72 -31.65 -28.35 62.52
CA ASP A 72 -30.98 -29.62 62.19
C ASP A 72 -31.77 -30.82 62.73
N GLU A 73 -32.38 -30.69 63.90
CA GLU A 73 -33.26 -31.71 64.47
C GLU A 73 -34.57 -31.87 63.66
N LEU A 74 -35.15 -30.76 63.18
CA LEU A 74 -36.33 -30.79 62.31
C LEU A 74 -36.01 -31.33 60.90
N LEU A 75 -34.83 -31.04 60.36
CA LEU A 75 -34.33 -31.59 59.09
C LEU A 75 -34.07 -33.10 59.17
N ARG A 76 -33.68 -33.61 60.35
CA ARG A 76 -33.44 -35.04 60.57
C ARG A 76 -34.71 -35.89 60.73
N ARG A 77 -35.89 -35.28 60.93
CA ARG A 77 -37.16 -36.02 61.04
C ARG A 77 -37.47 -36.78 59.74
N GLU A 78 -37.91 -38.03 59.88
CA GLU A 78 -38.22 -38.91 58.74
C GLU A 78 -39.29 -38.32 57.80
N GLU A 79 -40.26 -37.59 58.37
CA GLU A 79 -41.36 -36.94 57.61
C GLU A 79 -40.87 -35.85 56.65
N ASN A 80 -39.74 -35.19 56.94
CA ASN A 80 -39.18 -34.11 56.12
C ASN A 80 -38.19 -34.61 55.04
N ARG A 81 -37.77 -35.89 55.09
CA ARG A 81 -36.81 -36.46 54.13
C ARG A 81 -37.32 -36.40 52.69
N ALA A 82 -38.60 -36.69 52.46
CA ALA A 82 -39.18 -36.66 51.12
C ALA A 82 -39.20 -35.24 50.52
N LEU A 83 -39.37 -34.20 51.36
CA LEU A 83 -39.29 -32.81 50.93
C LEU A 83 -37.86 -32.40 50.60
N LEU A 84 -36.88 -32.83 51.40
CA LEU A 84 -35.46 -32.58 51.15
C LEU A 84 -34.97 -33.28 49.87
N GLU A 85 -35.37 -34.53 49.64
CA GLU A 85 -35.07 -35.25 48.40
C GLU A 85 -35.69 -34.55 47.17
N GLY A 86 -36.91 -34.05 47.28
CA GLY A 86 -37.55 -33.25 46.23
C GLY A 86 -36.85 -31.90 45.97
N VAL A 87 -36.31 -31.26 47.00
CA VAL A 87 -35.50 -30.03 46.88
C VAL A 87 -34.17 -30.33 46.21
N GLU A 88 -33.47 -31.39 46.61
CA GLU A 88 -32.23 -31.83 45.96
C GLU A 88 -32.45 -32.19 44.48
N ASP A 89 -33.58 -32.84 44.15
CA ASP A 89 -33.92 -33.14 42.76
C ASP A 89 -34.26 -31.89 41.94
N ALA A 90 -34.97 -30.93 42.55
CA ALA A 90 -35.21 -29.63 41.93
C ALA A 90 -33.89 -28.87 41.70
N GLU A 91 -32.98 -28.92 42.66
CA GLU A 91 -31.65 -28.31 42.57
C GLU A 91 -30.82 -28.94 41.45
N ARG A 92 -30.77 -30.29 41.38
CA ARG A 92 -30.12 -31.02 40.28
C ARG A 92 -30.69 -30.64 38.91
N ARG A 93 -32.00 -30.40 38.81
CA ARG A 93 -32.64 -29.96 37.55
C ARG A 93 -32.27 -28.53 37.17
N VAL A 94 -32.20 -27.63 38.15
CA VAL A 94 -31.77 -26.24 37.93
C VAL A 94 -30.30 -26.20 37.54
N GLU A 95 -29.45 -27.03 38.15
CA GLU A 95 -28.03 -27.12 37.82
C GLU A 95 -27.83 -27.59 36.37
N ARG A 96 -28.54 -28.64 35.94
CA ARG A 96 -28.52 -29.10 34.53
C ARG A 96 -29.03 -28.02 33.56
N ALA A 97 -30.08 -27.30 33.93
CA ALA A 97 -30.61 -26.21 33.11
C ALA A 97 -29.61 -25.03 33.01
N ARG A 98 -28.93 -24.69 34.12
CA ARG A 98 -27.87 -23.68 34.14
C ARG A 98 -26.66 -24.10 33.30
N ALA A 99 -26.27 -25.37 33.34
CA ALA A 99 -25.20 -25.90 32.51
C ALA A 99 -25.56 -25.80 31.00
N ALA A 100 -26.78 -26.20 30.63
CA ALA A 100 -27.27 -26.09 29.25
C ALA A 100 -27.36 -24.63 28.78
N LEU A 101 -27.78 -23.70 29.64
CA LEU A 101 -27.79 -22.26 29.32
C LEU A 101 -26.38 -21.73 29.07
N ALA A 102 -25.40 -22.12 29.89
CA ALA A 102 -24.01 -21.72 29.69
C ALA A 102 -23.44 -22.24 28.36
N ASP A 103 -23.83 -23.44 27.93
CA ASP A 103 -23.43 -23.99 26.63
C ASP A 103 -24.07 -23.22 25.46
N ILE A 104 -25.36 -22.86 25.58
CA ILE A 104 -26.06 -22.06 24.57
C ILE A 104 -25.41 -20.67 24.46
N GLU A 105 -25.09 -20.02 25.58
CA GLU A 105 -24.41 -18.71 25.57
C GLU A 105 -23.05 -18.78 24.85
N ARG A 106 -22.28 -19.85 25.06
CA ARG A 106 -21.02 -20.07 24.33
C ARG A 106 -21.24 -20.26 22.84
N GLN A 107 -22.26 -21.02 22.45
CA GLN A 107 -22.61 -21.20 21.04
C GLN A 107 -23.08 -19.90 20.39
N GLU A 108 -23.87 -19.09 21.09
CA GLU A 108 -24.30 -17.78 20.60
C GLU A 108 -23.12 -16.81 20.43
N ALA A 109 -22.16 -16.82 21.35
CA ALA A 109 -20.94 -16.01 21.24
C ALA A 109 -20.12 -16.43 20.01
N ALA A 110 -19.93 -17.73 19.78
CA ALA A 110 -19.24 -18.25 18.60
C ALA A 110 -19.99 -17.89 17.30
N ALA A 111 -21.32 -18.01 17.29
CA ALA A 111 -22.15 -17.65 16.14
C ALA A 111 -22.13 -16.15 15.83
N ARG A 112 -22.02 -15.28 16.85
CA ARG A 112 -21.87 -13.83 16.66
C ARG A 112 -20.57 -13.49 15.95
N LEU A 113 -19.45 -14.07 16.39
CA LEU A 113 -18.14 -13.86 15.74
C LEU A 113 -18.18 -14.31 14.27
N ALA A 114 -18.73 -15.49 13.99
CA ALA A 114 -18.87 -15.98 12.62
C ALA A 114 -19.72 -15.04 11.74
N ARG A 115 -20.81 -14.47 12.28
CA ARG A 115 -21.64 -13.50 11.55
C ARG A 115 -20.91 -12.20 11.25
N GLU A 116 -20.07 -11.73 12.16
CA GLU A 116 -19.27 -10.52 11.95
C GLU A 116 -18.23 -10.73 10.84
N GLU A 117 -17.60 -11.90 10.78
CA GLU A 117 -16.67 -12.24 9.71
C GLU A 117 -17.36 -12.32 8.34
N VAL A 118 -18.52 -12.99 8.26
CA VAL A 118 -19.33 -13.04 7.03
C VAL A 118 -19.70 -11.62 6.60
N ARG A 119 -20.17 -10.77 7.51
CA ARG A 119 -20.50 -9.38 7.21
C ARG A 119 -19.30 -8.59 6.70
N ARG A 120 -18.10 -8.85 7.23
CA ARG A 120 -16.85 -8.24 6.76
C ARG A 120 -16.52 -8.69 5.33
N LEU A 121 -16.73 -9.96 5.02
CA LEU A 121 -16.50 -10.51 3.69
C LEU A 121 -17.53 -9.99 2.68
N GLU A 122 -18.80 -9.90 3.06
CA GLU A 122 -19.86 -9.31 2.23
C GLU A 122 -19.55 -7.86 1.87
N LYS A 123 -19.11 -7.04 2.84
CA LYS A 123 -18.71 -5.66 2.58
C LYS A 123 -17.57 -5.58 1.54
N ARG A 124 -16.56 -6.44 1.66
CA ARG A 124 -15.46 -6.52 0.67
C ARG A 124 -15.96 -6.98 -0.71
N ARG A 125 -16.93 -7.90 -0.75
CA ARG A 125 -17.55 -8.33 -2.02
C ARG A 125 -18.25 -7.15 -2.70
N ASP A 126 -19.04 -6.39 -1.94
CA ASP A 126 -19.77 -5.24 -2.47
C ASP A 126 -18.82 -4.13 -2.96
N GLU A 127 -17.74 -3.85 -2.22
CA GLU A 127 -16.66 -2.94 -2.65
C GLU A 127 -16.01 -3.39 -3.97
N ILE A 128 -15.71 -4.69 -4.12
CA ILE A 128 -15.14 -5.25 -5.35
C ILE A 128 -16.13 -5.12 -6.52
N GLU A 129 -17.43 -5.36 -6.29
CA GLU A 129 -18.45 -5.19 -7.33
C GLU A 129 -18.59 -3.75 -7.79
N GLU A 130 -18.47 -2.78 -6.88
CA GLU A 130 -18.46 -1.36 -7.19
C GLU A 130 -17.24 -1.00 -8.05
N SER A 131 -16.03 -1.39 -7.63
CA SER A 131 -14.81 -1.17 -8.42
C SER A 131 -14.87 -1.84 -9.79
N GLN A 132 -15.48 -3.02 -9.91
CA GLN A 132 -15.68 -3.70 -11.19
C GLN A 132 -16.65 -2.94 -12.12
N ARG A 133 -17.63 -2.23 -11.58
CA ARG A 133 -18.52 -1.36 -12.38
C ARG A 133 -17.77 -0.12 -12.85
N GLU A 134 -16.99 0.52 -11.97
CA GLU A 134 -16.17 1.68 -12.32
C GLU A 134 -15.14 1.35 -13.41
N LEU A 135 -14.45 0.20 -13.30
CA LEU A 135 -13.51 -0.26 -14.32
C LEU A 135 -14.17 -0.52 -15.67
N ARG A 136 -15.40 -1.05 -15.68
CA ARG A 136 -16.16 -1.24 -16.93
C ARG A 136 -16.52 0.10 -17.57
N GLN A 137 -17.02 1.05 -16.78
CA GLN A 137 -17.34 2.38 -17.26
C GLN A 137 -16.09 3.12 -17.78
N ALA A 138 -14.98 3.03 -17.05
CA ALA A 138 -13.70 3.62 -17.48
C ALA A 138 -13.21 3.02 -18.80
N ARG A 139 -13.40 1.71 -18.99
CA ARG A 139 -13.03 1.05 -20.25
C ARG A 139 -13.90 1.46 -21.43
N GLU A 140 -15.20 1.60 -21.22
CA GLU A 140 -16.11 2.10 -22.26
C GLU A 140 -15.71 3.52 -22.71
N MET A 141 -15.37 4.41 -21.77
CA MET A 141 -14.87 5.75 -22.10
C MET A 141 -13.54 5.72 -22.86
N ILE A 142 -12.63 4.79 -22.53
CA ILE A 142 -11.37 4.59 -23.29
C ILE A 142 -11.68 4.12 -24.71
N ASP A 143 -12.57 3.16 -24.89
CA ASP A 143 -12.94 2.65 -26.22
C ASP A 143 -13.63 3.74 -27.07
N GLU A 144 -14.43 4.62 -26.46
CA GLU A 144 -14.99 5.80 -27.14
C GLU A 144 -13.91 6.83 -27.52
N ALA A 145 -12.96 7.10 -26.62
CA ALA A 145 -11.83 7.97 -26.90
C ALA A 145 -10.93 7.39 -28.02
N GLU A 146 -10.69 6.08 -28.01
CA GLU A 146 -9.91 5.40 -29.07
C GLU A 146 -10.63 5.42 -30.41
N ARG A 147 -11.95 5.21 -30.43
CA ARG A 147 -12.75 5.34 -31.67
C ARG A 147 -12.74 6.76 -32.20
N SER A 148 -12.87 7.78 -31.35
CA SER A 148 -12.83 9.18 -31.79
C SER A 148 -11.44 9.59 -32.31
N LEU A 149 -10.37 9.08 -31.69
CA LEU A 149 -9.01 9.23 -32.20
C LEU A 149 -8.83 8.51 -33.55
N SER A 150 -9.35 7.30 -33.67
CA SER A 150 -9.30 6.51 -34.91
C SER A 150 -10.07 7.18 -36.05
N SER A 151 -11.27 7.71 -35.78
CA SER A 151 -12.04 8.47 -36.78
C SER A 151 -11.35 9.78 -37.15
N SER A 152 -10.72 10.47 -36.19
CA SER A 152 -9.92 11.67 -36.47
C SER A 152 -8.66 11.37 -37.30
N LEU A 153 -8.08 10.18 -37.16
CA LEU A 153 -6.98 9.70 -37.99
C LEU A 153 -7.44 9.33 -39.41
N GLU A 154 -8.65 8.78 -39.57
CA GLU A 154 -9.22 8.51 -40.90
C GLU A 154 -9.61 9.80 -41.64
N GLU A 155 -10.17 10.81 -40.96
CA GLU A 155 -10.43 12.13 -41.57
C GLU A 155 -9.14 12.87 -41.97
N GLY A 156 -8.00 12.53 -41.37
CA GLY A 156 -6.68 13.07 -41.71
C GLY A 156 -5.92 12.35 -42.82
N SER A 157 -6.47 11.27 -43.40
CA SER A 157 -5.72 10.41 -44.33
C SER A 157 -5.96 10.79 -45.81
N PHE A 158 -5.27 11.84 -46.26
CA PHE A 158 -4.81 11.97 -47.65
C PHE A 158 -3.28 11.99 -47.62
N GLY A 159 -2.68 10.79 -47.55
CA GLY A 159 -1.22 10.63 -47.43
C GLY A 159 -0.76 9.19 -47.19
N ASP A 160 -1.18 8.28 -48.07
CA ASP A 160 -0.57 7.00 -48.47
C ASP A 160 0.96 6.94 -48.16
N VAL A 161 1.53 5.90 -47.55
CA VAL A 161 1.65 4.52 -48.05
C VAL A 161 1.84 3.51 -46.91
N SER A 162 1.14 2.38 -47.02
CA SER A 162 1.22 1.20 -46.17
C SER A 162 1.86 0.01 -46.92
N GLY A 163 2.58 -0.86 -46.19
CA GLY A 163 2.62 -2.31 -46.48
C GLY A 163 3.99 -2.98 -46.66
N GLY A 164 4.39 -3.84 -45.70
CA GLY A 164 5.45 -4.84 -45.92
C GLY A 164 6.13 -5.41 -44.65
N ASP A 165 5.46 -6.35 -43.97
CA ASP A 165 6.02 -7.52 -43.26
C ASP A 165 7.19 -7.36 -42.27
N ILE A 166 6.87 -7.53 -40.97
CA ILE A 166 7.73 -7.65 -39.76
C ILE A 166 7.97 -6.31 -39.02
N ASP A 167 7.15 -6.10 -38.00
CA ASP A 167 7.42 -5.38 -36.74
C ASP A 167 8.13 -4.02 -36.79
N GLU A 168 7.92 -3.22 -37.84
CA GLU A 168 8.44 -1.85 -37.94
C GLU A 168 8.05 -0.98 -36.73
N ASN A 169 6.86 -1.21 -36.18
CA ASN A 169 6.41 -0.50 -34.99
C ASN A 169 7.17 -0.94 -33.72
N SER A 170 7.57 -2.21 -33.55
CA SER A 170 8.50 -2.56 -32.44
C SER A 170 9.85 -1.89 -32.60
N GLU A 171 10.39 -1.82 -33.82
CA GLU A 171 11.71 -1.23 -34.05
C GLU A 171 11.70 0.25 -33.70
N ARG A 172 10.58 0.92 -33.99
CA ARG A 172 10.31 2.30 -33.59
C ARG A 172 10.15 2.42 -32.06
N LEU A 173 9.36 1.57 -31.42
CA LEU A 173 9.13 1.61 -29.96
C LEU A 173 10.40 1.34 -29.16
N GLU A 174 11.22 0.40 -29.59
CA GLU A 174 12.48 0.12 -28.93
C GLU A 174 13.53 1.23 -29.18
N SER A 175 13.43 1.96 -30.30
CA SER A 175 14.21 3.18 -30.54
C SER A 175 13.76 4.32 -29.64
N VAL A 176 12.46 4.47 -29.40
CA VAL A 176 11.91 5.42 -28.43
C VAL A 176 12.39 5.08 -27.01
N LYS A 177 12.42 3.80 -26.65
CA LYS A 177 12.96 3.36 -25.35
C LYS A 177 14.44 3.68 -25.20
N ALA A 178 15.25 3.45 -26.23
CA ALA A 178 16.66 3.83 -26.24
C ALA A 178 16.82 5.36 -26.12
N ALA A 179 16.00 6.13 -26.83
CA ALA A 179 15.97 7.58 -26.74
C ALA A 179 15.66 8.05 -25.31
N ALA A 180 14.65 7.46 -24.66
CA ALA A 180 14.23 7.82 -23.30
C ALA A 180 15.30 7.49 -22.25
N VAL A 181 15.94 6.32 -22.34
CA VAL A 181 17.03 5.95 -21.42
C VAL A 181 18.21 6.92 -21.57
N SER A 182 18.62 7.18 -22.81
CA SER A 182 19.74 8.07 -23.11
C SER A 182 19.45 9.51 -22.67
N SER A 183 18.22 10.01 -22.86
CA SER A 183 17.85 11.38 -22.49
C SER A 183 17.80 11.58 -20.98
N ILE A 184 17.25 10.62 -20.22
CA ILE A 184 17.23 10.69 -18.75
C ILE A 184 18.66 10.67 -18.20
N VAL A 185 19.50 9.74 -18.67
CA VAL A 185 20.88 9.62 -18.21
C VAL A 185 21.72 10.83 -18.61
N GLY A 186 21.54 11.35 -19.83
CA GLY A 186 22.21 12.56 -20.30
C GLY A 186 21.83 13.80 -19.51
N VAL A 187 20.55 13.99 -19.17
CA VAL A 187 20.11 15.07 -18.28
C VAL A 187 20.72 14.90 -16.89
N LEU A 188 20.69 13.70 -16.32
CA LEU A 188 21.31 13.40 -15.02
C LEU A 188 22.82 13.74 -15.02
N ALA A 189 23.53 13.38 -16.09
CA ALA A 189 24.95 13.64 -16.26
C ALA A 189 25.25 15.15 -16.44
N SER A 190 24.28 15.92 -16.95
CA SER A 190 24.40 17.38 -17.08
C SER A 190 24.07 18.17 -15.81
N LEU A 191 23.44 17.55 -14.80
CA LEU A 191 23.08 18.22 -13.55
C LEU A 191 24.30 18.74 -12.78
N PRO A 192 25.39 17.98 -12.57
CA PRO A 192 26.56 18.45 -11.82
C PRO A 192 27.19 19.70 -12.45
N VAL A 193 27.17 19.80 -13.78
CA VAL A 193 27.69 20.96 -14.52
C VAL A 193 26.73 22.15 -14.44
N SER A 194 25.43 21.89 -14.56
CA SER A 194 24.39 22.91 -14.48
C SER A 194 24.31 23.57 -13.10
N PHE A 195 24.65 22.84 -12.02
CA PHE A 195 24.73 23.40 -10.67
C PHE A 195 25.92 24.35 -10.46
N TYR A 196 26.96 24.26 -11.29
CA TYR A 196 28.16 25.10 -11.17
C TYR A 196 28.04 26.43 -11.92
N GLU A 197 27.12 26.53 -12.90
CA GLU A 197 27.12 27.59 -13.92
C GLU A 197 25.79 28.37 -14.03
N VAL A 198 25.27 28.89 -12.90
CA VAL A 198 24.24 29.99 -12.77
C VAL A 198 22.85 29.62 -12.20
N GLN A 199 22.27 30.59 -11.46
CA GLN A 199 21.08 30.60 -10.60
C GLN A 199 19.71 30.84 -11.31
N ASP A 200 19.60 30.86 -12.64
CA ASP A 200 18.35 31.20 -13.34
C ASP A 200 17.59 29.98 -13.90
N LEU A 201 16.38 29.73 -13.37
CA LEU A 201 15.48 28.64 -13.79
C LEU A 201 15.18 28.57 -15.31
N PRO A 202 14.89 29.68 -16.04
CA PRO A 202 14.55 29.57 -17.46
C PRO A 202 15.74 29.16 -18.33
N GLN A 203 16.95 29.61 -17.99
CA GLN A 203 18.17 29.25 -18.72
C GLN A 203 18.55 27.78 -18.47
N LEU A 204 18.36 27.29 -17.24
CA LEU A 204 18.51 25.88 -16.90
C LEU A 204 17.54 25.00 -17.70
N PHE A 205 16.27 25.41 -17.84
CA PHE A 205 15.28 24.66 -18.61
C PHE A 205 15.65 24.57 -20.10
N LEU A 206 16.10 25.67 -20.70
CA LEU A 206 16.56 25.68 -22.09
C LEU A 206 17.80 24.80 -22.30
N ARG A 207 18.83 24.94 -21.44
CA ARG A 207 20.04 24.10 -21.52
C ARG A 207 19.70 22.62 -21.33
N SER A 208 18.86 22.30 -20.36
CA SER A 208 18.40 20.93 -20.09
C SER A 208 17.58 20.35 -21.26
N SER A 209 16.70 21.14 -21.89
CA SER A 209 15.92 20.70 -23.06
C SER A 209 16.82 20.39 -24.28
N VAL A 210 17.83 21.22 -24.54
CA VAL A 210 18.82 20.98 -25.60
C VAL A 210 19.64 19.72 -25.30
N VAL A 211 20.07 19.51 -24.05
CA VAL A 211 20.72 18.26 -23.61
C VAL A 211 19.81 17.07 -23.82
N PHE A 212 18.55 17.18 -23.43
CA PHE A 212 17.54 16.13 -23.52
C PHE A 212 17.33 15.68 -24.97
N ILE A 213 17.11 16.62 -25.89
CA ILE A 213 16.92 16.35 -27.32
C ILE A 213 18.20 15.74 -27.93
N SER A 214 19.37 16.32 -27.62
CA SER A 214 20.65 15.83 -28.12
C SER A 214 20.94 14.40 -27.66
N CYS A 215 20.64 14.08 -26.41
CA CYS A 215 20.84 12.75 -25.84
C CYS A 215 19.78 11.75 -26.34
N ALA A 216 18.54 12.19 -26.56
CA ALA A 216 17.51 11.38 -27.18
C ALA A 216 17.90 10.97 -28.61
N LEU A 217 18.32 11.94 -29.44
CA LEU A 217 18.81 11.69 -30.80
C LEU A 217 20.03 10.78 -30.78
N PHE A 218 20.99 11.02 -29.87
CA PHE A 218 22.13 10.13 -29.67
C PHE A 218 21.71 8.70 -29.32
N GLY A 219 20.69 8.50 -28.49
CA GLY A 219 20.21 7.16 -28.15
C GLY A 219 19.63 6.41 -29.35
N VAL A 220 18.89 7.13 -30.20
CA VAL A 220 18.37 6.59 -31.47
C VAL A 220 19.52 6.26 -32.42
N THR A 221 20.46 7.19 -32.62
CA THR A 221 21.60 6.97 -33.52
C THR A 221 22.53 5.87 -33.01
N PHE A 222 22.76 5.76 -31.71
CA PHE A 222 23.58 4.70 -31.11
C PHE A 222 22.96 3.32 -31.37
N ARG A 223 21.63 3.19 -31.25
CA ARG A 223 20.92 1.95 -31.57
C ARG A 223 21.03 1.58 -33.06
N TYR A 224 20.94 2.56 -33.96
CA TYR A 224 21.04 2.31 -35.41
C TYR A 224 22.49 2.18 -35.91
N ALA A 225 23.46 2.85 -35.31
CA ALA A 225 24.87 2.79 -35.68
C ALA A 225 25.53 1.51 -35.16
N VAL A 226 25.20 1.09 -33.94
CA VAL A 226 25.64 -0.18 -33.35
C VAL A 226 24.71 -1.32 -33.81
N ARG A 227 24.48 -1.42 -35.12
CA ARG A 227 23.44 -2.28 -35.71
C ARG A 227 23.82 -3.77 -35.77
N ARG A 228 25.10 -4.12 -35.64
CA ARG A 228 25.58 -5.52 -35.77
C ARG A 228 26.79 -5.91 -34.92
N ASP A 229 27.69 -5.00 -34.60
CA ASP A 229 28.91 -5.31 -33.86
C ASP A 229 28.93 -4.67 -32.46
N LEU A 230 28.19 -5.26 -31.52
CA LEU A 230 28.28 -4.91 -30.09
C LEU A 230 29.70 -5.11 -29.51
N ASP A 231 30.53 -5.86 -30.24
CA ASP A 231 31.90 -6.23 -29.86
C ASP A 231 32.97 -5.26 -30.39
N ASN A 232 32.62 -4.33 -31.30
CA ASN A 232 33.59 -3.36 -31.79
C ASN A 232 33.77 -2.20 -30.79
N ILE A 233 34.86 -2.28 -30.01
CA ILE A 233 35.24 -1.30 -29.00
C ILE A 233 35.40 0.11 -29.61
N GLN A 234 35.86 0.22 -30.87
CA GLN A 234 36.04 1.51 -31.54
C GLN A 234 34.70 2.21 -31.82
N LEU A 235 33.64 1.47 -32.14
CA LEU A 235 32.30 2.06 -32.31
C LEU A 235 31.72 2.53 -30.96
N LYS A 236 31.93 1.75 -29.90
CA LYS A 236 31.41 2.05 -28.55
C LYS A 236 31.99 3.32 -27.96
N THR A 237 33.28 3.57 -28.15
CA THR A 237 33.94 4.76 -27.64
C THR A 237 33.92 5.91 -28.65
N GLY A 238 33.96 5.60 -29.96
CA GLY A 238 33.98 6.59 -31.03
C GLY A 238 32.64 7.30 -31.22
N ALA A 239 31.50 6.62 -31.09
CA ALA A 239 30.18 7.22 -31.25
C ALA A 239 29.89 8.34 -30.23
N PRO A 240 29.99 8.12 -28.90
CA PRO A 240 29.79 9.20 -27.93
C PRO A 240 30.86 10.30 -28.05
N ALA A 241 32.11 9.94 -28.38
CA ALA A 241 33.17 10.93 -28.56
C ALA A 241 32.89 11.86 -29.76
N ALA A 242 32.42 11.31 -30.89
CA ALA A 242 32.07 12.10 -32.07
C ALA A 242 30.87 13.02 -31.79
N PHE A 243 29.83 12.52 -31.14
CA PHE A 243 28.66 13.34 -30.76
C PHE A 243 29.03 14.45 -29.78
N ALA A 244 29.88 14.15 -28.79
CA ALA A 244 30.39 15.14 -27.86
C ALA A 244 31.24 16.21 -28.54
N PHE A 245 32.10 15.81 -29.47
CA PHE A 245 32.96 16.71 -30.23
C PHE A 245 32.14 17.66 -31.13
N VAL A 246 31.20 17.12 -31.91
CA VAL A 246 30.33 17.92 -32.79
C VAL A 246 29.50 18.90 -31.98
N ARG A 247 28.93 18.47 -30.85
CA ARG A 247 28.15 19.35 -29.99
C ARG A 247 29.01 20.41 -29.29
N GLY A 248 30.18 20.03 -28.79
CA GLY A 248 31.11 20.97 -28.14
C GLY A 248 31.59 22.06 -29.10
N LEU A 249 31.90 21.69 -30.36
CA LEU A 249 32.25 22.65 -31.40
C LEU A 249 31.08 23.56 -31.80
N ALA A 250 29.86 23.03 -31.87
CA ALA A 250 28.68 23.83 -32.18
C ALA A 250 28.39 24.88 -31.08
N MET A 251 28.67 24.57 -29.81
CA MET A 251 28.53 25.53 -28.71
C MET A 251 29.59 26.65 -28.80
N LEU A 252 30.83 26.30 -29.18
CA LEU A 252 31.89 27.28 -29.45
C LEU A 252 31.52 28.23 -30.59
N GLU A 253 31.02 27.69 -31.72
CA GLU A 253 30.60 28.48 -32.88
C GLU A 253 29.48 29.46 -32.53
N SER A 254 28.54 29.05 -31.68
CA SER A 254 27.43 29.91 -31.25
C SER A 254 27.83 31.06 -30.30
N GLY A 255 29.02 30.99 -29.70
CA GLY A 255 29.48 31.93 -28.68
C GLY A 255 30.38 33.08 -29.20
N GLN A 256 30.76 33.10 -30.48
CA GLN A 256 31.88 33.92 -30.92
C GLN A 256 31.57 35.02 -31.95
N THR A 257 31.98 36.25 -31.62
CA THR A 257 32.22 37.33 -32.59
C THR A 257 33.68 37.27 -33.07
N LEU A 258 33.87 37.21 -34.38
CA LEU A 258 35.07 36.73 -35.06
C LEU A 258 36.19 37.81 -35.12
N GLU A 259 37.01 37.93 -34.08
CA GLU A 259 38.29 38.69 -34.13
C GLU A 259 39.50 37.74 -34.04
N LEU A 260 40.22 37.59 -35.16
CA LEU A 260 41.39 36.71 -35.29
C LEU A 260 42.66 37.41 -34.80
N SER A 261 43.09 37.13 -33.56
CA SER A 261 44.45 37.33 -33.08
C SER A 261 45.00 36.01 -32.52
N THR A 262 46.30 35.76 -32.58
CA THR A 262 46.92 34.49 -32.15
C THR A 262 46.65 34.15 -30.68
N ASP A 263 46.56 35.16 -29.81
CA ASP A 263 46.24 34.98 -28.40
C ASP A 263 44.75 34.63 -28.21
N THR A 264 43.88 35.19 -29.05
CA THR A 264 42.46 34.85 -29.11
C THR A 264 42.25 33.43 -29.67
N LEU A 265 43.10 32.95 -30.58
CA LEU A 265 43.01 31.57 -31.07
C LEU A 265 43.32 30.55 -29.98
N ILE A 266 44.28 30.84 -29.10
CA ILE A 266 44.64 29.94 -28.00
C ILE A 266 43.51 29.89 -26.96
N SER A 267 42.91 31.03 -26.61
CA SER A 267 41.78 31.06 -25.66
C SER A 267 40.54 30.37 -26.21
N VAL A 268 40.26 30.53 -27.51
CA VAL A 268 39.16 29.86 -28.23
C VAL A 268 39.38 28.36 -28.30
N ALA A 269 40.61 27.91 -28.58
CA ALA A 269 40.94 26.50 -28.58
C ALA A 269 40.79 25.87 -27.19
N LEU A 270 41.16 26.60 -26.12
CA LEU A 270 40.98 26.15 -24.74
C LEU A 270 39.51 26.10 -24.34
N ASP A 271 38.72 27.13 -24.65
CA ASP A 271 37.29 27.19 -24.37
C ASP A 271 36.50 26.11 -25.14
N GLY A 272 36.88 25.90 -26.40
CA GLY A 272 36.38 24.79 -27.21
C GLY A 272 36.74 23.43 -26.63
N ALA A 273 37.96 23.26 -26.14
CA ALA A 273 38.38 22.00 -25.52
C ALA A 273 37.61 21.72 -24.22
N VAL A 274 37.39 22.74 -23.38
CA VAL A 274 36.56 22.62 -22.16
C VAL A 274 35.12 22.24 -22.53
N SER A 275 34.55 22.90 -23.54
CA SER A 275 33.20 22.62 -24.05
C SER A 275 33.07 21.18 -24.59
N VAL A 276 34.07 20.68 -25.31
CA VAL A 276 34.10 19.29 -25.78
C VAL A 276 34.18 18.32 -24.61
N VAL A 277 35.07 18.58 -23.64
CA VAL A 277 35.24 17.72 -22.45
C VAL A 277 33.95 17.65 -21.65
N GLU A 278 33.27 18.78 -21.44
CA GLU A 278 31.95 18.83 -20.79
C GLU A 278 30.95 17.92 -21.50
N ASN A 279 30.85 18.03 -22.83
CA ASN A 279 29.93 17.21 -23.61
C ASN A 279 30.31 15.72 -23.61
N ILE A 280 31.59 15.38 -23.48
CA ILE A 280 32.02 13.97 -23.30
C ILE A 280 31.46 13.42 -21.99
N PHE A 281 31.47 14.20 -20.91
CA PHE A 281 30.89 13.78 -19.63
C PHE A 281 29.37 13.60 -19.69
N ILE A 282 28.67 14.17 -20.68
CA ILE A 282 27.23 14.00 -20.89
C ILE A 282 26.93 12.74 -21.73
N PHE A 283 27.60 12.57 -22.87
CA PHE A 283 27.31 11.46 -23.79
C PHE A 283 27.94 10.12 -23.38
N LEU A 284 29.06 10.12 -22.66
CA LEU A 284 29.73 8.90 -22.25
C LEU A 284 28.90 8.07 -21.24
N PRO A 285 28.34 8.65 -20.16
CA PRO A 285 27.43 7.92 -19.27
C PRO A 285 26.18 7.42 -19.98
N ALA A 286 25.62 8.21 -20.92
CA ALA A 286 24.47 7.80 -21.72
C ALA A 286 24.78 6.57 -22.58
N ALA A 287 25.97 6.53 -23.21
CA ALA A 287 26.43 5.37 -23.98
C ALA A 287 26.63 4.12 -23.10
N VAL A 288 27.22 4.28 -21.91
CA VAL A 288 27.41 3.17 -20.95
C VAL A 288 26.06 2.63 -20.47
N ALA A 289 25.09 3.50 -20.20
CA ALA A 289 23.74 3.10 -19.80
C ALA A 289 23.03 2.33 -20.91
N LEU A 290 23.16 2.76 -22.17
CA LEU A 290 22.63 2.03 -23.32
C LEU A 290 23.30 0.67 -23.49
N ASP A 291 24.63 0.58 -23.37
CA ASP A 291 25.36 -0.70 -23.40
C ASP A 291 24.89 -1.64 -22.28
N PHE A 292 24.61 -1.10 -21.09
CA PHE A 292 24.03 -1.86 -19.98
C PHE A 292 22.59 -2.32 -20.29
N CYS A 293 21.75 -1.47 -20.90
CA CYS A 293 20.39 -1.84 -21.31
C CYS A 293 20.36 -2.91 -22.41
N PHE A 294 21.34 -2.91 -23.32
CA PHE A 294 21.50 -3.97 -24.30
C PHE A 294 21.99 -5.28 -23.66
N LYS A 295 22.95 -5.22 -22.73
CA LYS A 295 23.45 -6.40 -21.99
C LYS A 295 22.40 -7.05 -21.10
N THR A 296 21.53 -6.26 -20.48
CA THR A 296 20.44 -6.74 -19.60
C THR A 296 19.22 -7.26 -20.37
N ARG A 297 19.26 -7.28 -21.72
CA ARG A 297 18.11 -7.57 -22.61
C ARG A 297 16.88 -6.70 -22.36
N PHE A 298 17.06 -5.53 -21.75
CA PHE A 298 15.97 -4.57 -21.57
C PHE A 298 15.61 -3.92 -22.91
N LEU A 299 16.55 -3.90 -23.86
CA LEU A 299 16.35 -3.62 -25.27
C LEU A 299 16.75 -4.88 -26.06
N SER A 300 15.90 -5.34 -26.98
CA SER A 300 16.29 -6.44 -27.88
C SER A 300 17.44 -5.96 -28.77
N PRO A 301 18.58 -6.67 -28.84
CA PRO A 301 19.37 -6.63 -30.05
C PRO A 301 18.47 -7.17 -31.16
N PHE A 302 18.34 -6.40 -32.26
CA PHE A 302 17.40 -6.62 -33.38
C PHE A 302 17.20 -8.11 -33.73
N PRO A 303 15.99 -8.51 -34.18
CA PRO A 303 15.66 -9.90 -34.44
C PRO A 303 16.68 -10.53 -35.38
N ARG A 304 17.40 -11.56 -34.88
CA ARG A 304 18.13 -12.49 -35.73
C ARG A 304 17.09 -13.12 -36.66
N ARG A 305 17.28 -13.00 -37.99
CA ARG A 305 16.53 -13.80 -38.96
C ARG A 305 16.49 -15.24 -38.42
N LYS A 306 15.28 -15.79 -38.25
CA LYS A 306 15.12 -17.23 -38.06
C LYS A 306 15.74 -17.89 -39.30
N GLN A 307 16.88 -18.53 -39.09
CA GLN A 307 17.47 -19.45 -40.06
C GLN A 307 17.03 -20.86 -39.67
#